data_AF-A0A3B8LII6-F1
#
_entry.id   AF-A0A3B8LII6-F1
#
_cell.length_a   1.000
_cell.length_b   1.000
_cell.length_c   1.000
_cell.angle_alpha   90.00
_cell.angle_beta   90.00
_cell.angle_gamma   90.00
#
_symmetry.space_group_name_H-M   'P 1'
#
loop_
_entity.id
_entity.type
_entity.pdbx_description
1 polymer ?
#
loop_
_entity_poly.entity_id
_entity_poly.type
_entity_poly.pdbx_seq_one_letter_code
_entity_poly.pdbx_strand_id
1 'polypeptide(L)'
;EFLARLQEWNKKKLVLAKTTLKRRYPILYNFLFESMESKGKFAHVIETRMFLARIQTLEKDPSSNTEDSKAGLKLLYDRKIISKDSLKEVQGWIDIVETFPESPTQRSESDTTQERTRILFELDAWMEEWSQTAKIVVTNRNHLISLGLATRRKNMTKT
;
A
#
# COMPACT_ATOMS: atom_id res chain seq x y z
N GLU A 1 -0.86 3.45 -10.70
CA GLU A 1 -0.98 2.16 -11.44
C GLU A 1 0.07 1.10 -11.04
N PHE A 2 1.36 1.45 -10.96
CA PHE A 2 2.44 0.50 -10.64
C PHE A 2 2.30 -0.19 -9.27
N LEU A 3 1.81 0.53 -8.24
CA LEU A 3 1.50 -0.06 -6.93
C LEU A 3 0.48 -1.21 -7.02
N ALA A 4 -0.60 -1.03 -7.78
CA ALA A 4 -1.62 -2.06 -7.96
C ALA A 4 -1.04 -3.29 -8.68
N ARG A 5 -0.18 -3.06 -9.69
CA ARG A 5 0.53 -4.15 -10.40
C ARG A 5 1.49 -4.90 -9.47
N LEU A 6 2.26 -4.20 -8.64
CA LEU A 6 3.13 -4.80 -7.63
C LEU A 6 2.34 -5.61 -6.60
N GLN A 7 1.21 -5.07 -6.13
CA GLN A 7 0.33 -5.77 -5.21
C GLN A 7 -0.24 -7.06 -5.82
N GLU A 8 -0.72 -7.01 -7.07
CA GLU A 8 -1.21 -8.18 -7.78
C GLU A 8 -0.12 -9.23 -8.02
N TRP A 9 1.06 -8.77 -8.46
CA TRP A 9 2.22 -9.63 -8.66
C TRP A 9 2.64 -10.31 -7.36
N ASN A 10 2.76 -9.56 -6.26
CA ASN A 10 3.10 -10.10 -4.94
C ASN A 10 2.08 -11.17 -4.51
N LYS A 11 0.78 -10.84 -4.55
CA LYS A 11 -0.31 -11.75 -4.16
C LYS A 11 -0.29 -13.06 -4.93
N LYS A 12 0.08 -13.05 -6.21
CA LYS A 12 0.15 -14.26 -7.04
C LYS A 12 1.48 -14.98 -6.88
N LYS A 13 2.59 -14.29 -7.13
CA LYS A 13 3.91 -14.90 -7.29
C LYS A 13 4.56 -15.25 -5.95
N LEU A 14 4.48 -14.39 -4.93
CA LEU A 14 5.04 -14.72 -3.62
C LEU A 14 4.26 -15.85 -2.94
N VAL A 15 2.93 -15.89 -3.08
CA VAL A 15 2.12 -17.00 -2.55
C VAL A 15 2.48 -18.33 -3.22
N LEU A 16 2.65 -18.34 -4.55
CA LEU A 16 3.08 -19.53 -5.28
C LEU A 16 4.50 -19.96 -4.90
N ALA A 17 5.42 -19.02 -4.75
CA ALA A 17 6.79 -19.29 -4.31
C ALA A 17 6.82 -19.87 -2.89
N LYS A 18 6.10 -19.24 -1.94
CA LYS A 18 5.93 -19.75 -0.56
C LYS A 18 5.40 -21.18 -0.56
N THR A 19 4.31 -21.43 -1.28
CA THR A 19 3.68 -22.76 -1.34
C THR A 19 4.59 -23.81 -1.97
N THR A 20 5.37 -23.42 -2.98
CA THR A 20 6.30 -24.33 -3.67
C THR A 20 7.48 -24.71 -2.80
N LEU A 21 8.05 -23.74 -2.07
CA LEU A 21 9.28 -23.93 -1.30
C LEU A 21 9.05 -24.46 0.11
N LYS A 22 7.97 -24.07 0.80
CA LYS A 22 7.74 -24.35 2.22
C LYS A 22 7.93 -25.81 2.63
N ARG A 23 7.50 -26.75 1.78
CA ARG A 23 7.61 -28.20 2.07
C ARG A 23 8.92 -28.84 1.60
N ARG A 24 9.45 -28.42 0.45
CA ARG A 24 10.56 -29.12 -0.24
C ARG A 24 11.92 -28.49 -0.01
N TYR A 25 11.95 -27.18 0.22
CA TYR A 25 13.18 -26.40 0.37
C TYR A 25 13.00 -25.42 1.54
N PRO A 26 12.87 -25.91 2.78
CA PRO A 26 12.59 -25.07 3.95
C PRO A 26 13.71 -24.06 4.25
N ILE A 27 14.97 -24.43 3.98
CA ILE A 27 16.13 -23.53 4.14
C ILE A 27 16.01 -22.33 3.20
N LEU A 28 15.78 -22.58 1.90
CA LEU A 28 15.57 -21.52 0.92
C LEU A 28 14.31 -20.72 1.21
N TYR A 29 13.23 -21.37 1.65
CA TYR A 29 12.00 -20.70 2.07
C TYR A 29 12.28 -19.72 3.21
N ASN A 30 12.99 -20.15 4.26
CA ASN A 30 13.33 -19.28 5.38
C ASN A 30 14.22 -18.13 4.90
N PHE A 31 15.32 -18.41 4.19
CA PHE A 31 16.18 -17.37 3.65
C PHE A 31 15.40 -16.33 2.83
N LEU A 32 14.52 -16.79 1.94
CA LEU A 32 13.75 -15.90 1.09
C LEU A 32 12.65 -15.15 1.84
N PHE A 33 11.96 -15.74 2.81
CA PHE A 33 10.71 -15.19 3.39
C PHE A 33 10.77 -14.85 4.89
N GLU A 34 11.88 -15.09 5.57
CA GLU A 34 12.04 -14.77 6.99
C GLU A 34 11.90 -13.26 7.21
N SER A 35 11.16 -12.89 8.26
CA SER A 35 10.89 -11.50 8.67
C SER A 35 10.26 -10.63 7.59
N MET A 36 9.56 -11.23 6.63
CA MET A 36 8.98 -10.50 5.50
C MET A 36 7.57 -9.94 5.80
N GLU A 37 7.00 -10.21 6.96
CA GLU A 37 5.67 -9.70 7.33
C GLU A 37 5.71 -8.19 7.57
N SER A 38 5.42 -7.43 6.52
CA SER A 38 5.33 -5.98 6.57
C SER A 38 3.88 -5.57 6.79
N LYS A 39 3.65 -4.56 7.63
CA LYS A 39 2.30 -3.99 7.85
C LYS A 39 2.19 -2.64 7.14
N GLY A 40 0.98 -2.33 6.67
CA GLY A 40 0.66 -1.04 6.08
C GLY A 40 0.55 -1.04 4.55
N LYS A 41 0.23 0.14 4.00
CA LYS A 41 -0.18 0.33 2.59
C LYS A 41 0.88 -0.11 1.57
N PHE A 42 2.17 -0.03 1.91
CA PHE A 42 3.29 -0.40 1.03
C PHE A 42 3.97 -1.72 1.40
N ALA A 43 3.32 -2.54 2.24
CA ALA A 43 3.85 -3.85 2.62
C ALA A 43 4.28 -4.66 1.39
N HIS A 44 3.47 -4.68 0.34
CA HIS A 44 3.77 -5.39 -0.90
C HIS A 44 5.02 -4.89 -1.61
N VAL A 45 5.33 -3.59 -1.55
CA VAL A 45 6.55 -3.01 -2.16
C VAL A 45 7.78 -3.45 -1.38
N ILE A 46 7.71 -3.33 -0.04
CA ILE A 46 8.79 -3.70 0.87
C ILE A 46 9.10 -5.21 0.75
N GLU A 47 8.07 -6.05 0.80
CA GLU A 47 8.17 -7.49 0.65
C GLU A 47 8.78 -7.90 -0.69
N THR A 48 8.30 -7.29 -1.78
CA THR A 48 8.81 -7.59 -3.13
C THR A 48 10.26 -7.18 -3.26
N ARG A 49 10.64 -6.02 -2.72
CA ARG A 49 12.04 -5.55 -2.71
C ARG A 49 12.94 -6.50 -1.93
N MET A 50 12.53 -6.91 -0.73
CA MET A 50 13.29 -7.88 0.08
C MET A 50 13.46 -9.20 -0.66
N PHE A 51 12.39 -9.70 -1.28
CA PHE A 51 12.43 -10.93 -2.07
C PHE A 51 13.42 -10.81 -3.24
N LEU A 52 13.34 -9.73 -4.02
CA LEU A 52 14.26 -9.48 -5.13
C LEU A 52 15.72 -9.39 -4.68
N ALA A 53 15.99 -8.63 -3.61
CA ALA A 53 17.34 -8.48 -3.07
C ALA A 53 17.93 -9.84 -2.68
N ARG A 54 17.13 -10.68 -2.00
CA ARG A 54 17.55 -12.03 -1.59
C ARG A 54 17.79 -12.95 -2.78
N ILE A 55 16.95 -12.91 -3.81
CA ILE A 55 17.20 -13.65 -5.07
C ILE A 55 18.52 -13.19 -5.71
N GLN A 56 18.76 -11.88 -5.80
CA GLN A 56 20.00 -11.33 -6.35
C GLN A 56 21.24 -11.73 -5.54
N THR A 57 21.14 -11.81 -4.21
CA THR A 57 22.22 -12.32 -3.36
C THR A 57 22.58 -13.76 -3.74
N LEU A 58 21.58 -14.62 -3.91
CA LEU A 58 21.80 -16.02 -4.32
C LEU A 58 22.37 -16.13 -5.75
N GLU A 59 22.00 -15.22 -6.65
CA GLU A 59 22.54 -15.22 -8.02
C GLU A 59 23.97 -14.70 -8.12
N LYS A 60 24.34 -13.71 -7.30
CA LYS A 60 25.67 -13.10 -7.31
C LYS A 60 26.75 -14.00 -6.72
N ASP A 61 26.41 -14.79 -5.71
CA ASP A 61 27.34 -15.75 -5.12
C ASP A 61 26.76 -17.18 -5.13
N PRO A 62 26.82 -17.87 -6.28
CA PRO A 62 26.35 -19.25 -6.38
C PRO A 62 27.17 -20.23 -5.53
N SER A 63 28.37 -19.85 -5.10
CA SER A 63 29.29 -20.75 -4.39
C SER A 63 28.94 -20.88 -2.91
N SER A 64 28.37 -19.85 -2.30
CA SER A 64 27.88 -19.90 -0.91
C SER A 64 26.50 -20.54 -0.76
N ASN A 65 25.81 -20.83 -1.87
CA ASN A 65 24.50 -21.48 -1.85
C ASN A 65 24.61 -22.99 -1.61
N THR A 66 23.82 -23.49 -0.65
CA THR A 66 23.57 -24.92 -0.47
C THR A 66 22.97 -25.55 -1.73
N GLU A 67 23.22 -26.84 -1.98
CA GLU A 67 22.65 -27.57 -3.14
C GLU A 67 21.10 -27.49 -3.17
N ASP A 68 20.45 -27.59 -2.01
CA ASP A 68 19.00 -27.42 -1.86
C ASP A 68 18.52 -26.03 -2.31
N SER A 69 19.27 -24.97 -2.02
CA SER A 69 18.93 -23.61 -2.45
C SER A 69 19.04 -23.46 -3.97
N LYS A 70 20.04 -24.07 -4.59
CA LYS A 70 20.18 -24.09 -6.06
C LYS A 70 19.04 -24.87 -6.72
N ALA A 71 18.70 -26.04 -6.18
CA ALA A 71 17.61 -26.86 -6.68
C ALA A 71 16.24 -26.16 -6.51
N GLY A 72 16.01 -25.51 -5.37
CA GLY A 72 14.80 -24.74 -5.11
C GLY A 72 14.64 -23.53 -6.04
N LEU A 73 15.71 -22.77 -6.29
CA LEU A 73 15.70 -21.68 -7.27
C LEU A 73 15.42 -22.18 -8.68
N LYS A 74 16.09 -23.27 -9.10
CA LYS A 74 15.83 -23.90 -10.40
C LYS A 74 14.36 -24.30 -10.54
N LEU A 75 13.77 -24.88 -9.49
CA LEU A 75 12.36 -25.25 -9.50
C LEU A 75 11.42 -24.04 -9.69
N LEU A 76 11.73 -22.90 -9.08
CA LEU A 76 10.93 -21.68 -9.27
C LEU A 76 10.99 -21.15 -10.71
N TYR A 77 12.16 -21.25 -11.34
CA TYR A 77 12.37 -20.91 -12.76
C TYR A 77 11.65 -21.89 -13.69
N ASP A 78 11.81 -23.20 -13.49
CA ASP A 78 11.19 -24.23 -14.32
C ASP A 78 9.66 -24.15 -14.29
N ARG A 79 9.09 -23.80 -13.14
CA ARG A 79 7.64 -23.59 -12.96
C ARG A 79 7.15 -22.23 -13.45
N LYS A 80 8.03 -21.38 -14.00
CA LYS A 80 7.71 -20.01 -14.45
C LYS A 80 7.04 -19.16 -13.35
N ILE A 81 7.38 -19.45 -12.09
CA ILE A 81 6.94 -18.63 -10.95
C ILE A 81 7.72 -17.31 -11.01
N ILE A 82 9.03 -17.41 -11.20
CA ILE A 82 9.93 -16.29 -11.47
C ILE A 82 10.64 -16.50 -12.81
N SER A 83 11.01 -15.41 -13.47
CA SER A 83 11.86 -15.36 -14.67
C SER A 83 12.74 -14.11 -14.62
N LYS A 84 13.91 -14.14 -15.26
CA LYS A 84 14.82 -12.97 -15.29
C LYS A 84 14.12 -11.71 -15.82
N ASP A 85 13.26 -11.87 -16.83
CA ASP A 85 12.50 -10.76 -17.40
C ASP A 85 11.48 -10.23 -16.41
N SER A 86 10.71 -11.12 -15.75
CA SER A 86 9.74 -10.70 -14.73
C SER A 86 10.39 -10.02 -13.52
N LEU A 87 11.60 -10.45 -13.13
CA LEU A 87 12.33 -9.82 -12.02
C LEU A 87 12.82 -8.42 -12.40
N LYS A 88 13.25 -8.22 -13.65
CA LYS A 88 13.63 -6.90 -14.17
C LYS A 88 12.42 -5.95 -14.27
N GLU A 89 11.29 -6.44 -14.76
CA GLU A 89 10.05 -5.65 -14.83
C GLU A 89 9.60 -5.18 -13.45
N VAL A 90 9.59 -6.09 -12.48
CA VAL A 90 9.19 -5.79 -11.10
C VAL A 90 10.17 -4.82 -10.43
N GLN A 91 11.47 -4.97 -10.67
CA GLN A 91 12.48 -4.01 -10.22
C GLN A 91 12.19 -2.61 -10.80
N GLY A 92 11.91 -2.52 -12.10
CA GLY A 92 11.55 -1.24 -12.73
C GLY A 92 10.30 -0.60 -12.13
N TRP A 93 9.29 -1.39 -11.72
CA TRP A 93 8.12 -0.86 -11.02
C TRP A 93 8.47 -0.32 -9.63
N ILE A 94 9.37 -0.99 -8.89
CA ILE A 94 9.84 -0.53 -7.59
C ILE A 94 10.59 0.79 -7.75
N ASP A 95 11.52 0.88 -8.72
CA ASP A 95 12.32 2.08 -8.95
C ASP A 95 11.42 3.30 -9.28
N ILE A 96 10.37 3.09 -10.09
CA ILE A 96 9.38 4.14 -10.40
C ILE A 96 8.61 4.58 -9.14
N VAL A 97 8.17 3.62 -8.33
CA VAL A 97 7.44 3.89 -7.07
C VAL A 97 8.33 4.60 -6.05
N GLU A 98 9.62 4.30 -5.99
CA GLU A 98 10.57 4.96 -5.08
C GLU A 98 10.95 6.37 -5.57
N THR A 99 10.97 6.60 -6.90
CA THR A 99 11.31 7.91 -7.49
C THR A 99 10.18 8.94 -7.36
N PHE A 100 8.92 8.49 -7.32
CA PHE A 100 7.77 9.35 -7.08
C PHE A 100 7.13 8.98 -5.74
N PRO A 101 7.45 9.68 -4.63
CA PRO A 101 6.65 9.57 -3.43
C PRO A 101 5.29 10.22 -3.71
N GLU A 102 4.37 9.49 -4.32
CA GLU A 102 2.96 9.84 -4.26
C GLU A 102 2.56 9.77 -2.78
N SER A 103 2.40 10.94 -2.17
CA SER A 103 1.83 11.14 -0.83
C SER A 103 0.72 10.12 -0.57
N PRO A 104 0.89 9.16 0.35
CA PRO A 104 -0.04 8.07 0.46
C PRO A 104 -1.13 8.41 1.46
N THR A 105 -2.22 8.97 0.96
CA THR A 105 -3.53 8.69 1.56
C THR A 105 -4.18 7.62 0.71
N GLN A 106 -4.28 6.39 1.20
CA GLN A 106 -5.43 5.52 0.88
C GLN A 106 -5.46 4.29 1.80
N ARG A 107 -6.66 4.09 2.33
CA ARG A 107 -7.08 3.29 3.49
C ARG A 107 -7.46 1.86 3.08
N SER A 108 -7.28 0.89 3.97
CA SER A 108 -7.54 -0.55 3.77
C SER A 108 -9.00 -0.95 4.03
N GLU A 109 -9.69 -1.53 3.03
CA GLU A 109 -11.14 -1.75 2.96
C GLU A 109 -11.81 -2.74 3.94
N SER A 110 -11.09 -3.40 4.86
CA SER A 110 -11.72 -4.34 5.81
C SER A 110 -11.68 -3.91 7.28
N ASP A 111 -10.76 -2.99 7.62
CA ASP A 111 -10.77 -2.23 8.89
C ASP A 111 -11.52 -0.89 8.72
N THR A 112 -11.91 -0.58 7.47
CA THR A 112 -12.45 0.73 7.10
C THR A 112 -13.82 1.01 7.65
N THR A 113 -14.73 0.07 7.93
CA THR A 113 -16.08 0.51 8.31
C THR A 113 -16.08 1.17 9.68
N GLN A 114 -15.49 0.54 10.70
CA GLN A 114 -15.41 1.13 12.04
C GLN A 114 -14.49 2.34 12.08
N GLU A 115 -13.34 2.27 11.41
CA GLU A 115 -12.38 3.38 11.35
C GLU A 115 -12.88 4.56 10.50
N ARG A 116 -13.61 4.31 9.40
CA ARG A 116 -14.27 5.34 8.61
C ARG A 116 -15.43 5.96 9.37
N THR A 117 -16.23 5.17 10.07
CA THR A 117 -17.30 5.70 10.93
C THR A 117 -16.70 6.58 12.02
N ARG A 118 -15.62 6.13 12.67
CA ARG A 118 -14.91 6.93 13.67
C ARG A 118 -14.40 8.25 13.09
N ILE A 119 -13.83 8.23 11.89
CA ILE A 119 -13.27 9.46 11.28
C ILE A 119 -14.32 10.37 10.69
N LEU A 120 -15.42 9.82 10.16
CA LEU A 120 -16.56 10.64 9.80
C LEU A 120 -17.15 11.32 11.04
N PHE A 121 -17.17 10.62 12.19
CA PHE A 121 -17.61 11.21 13.46
C PHE A 121 -16.63 12.28 13.97
N GLU A 122 -15.33 12.03 13.93
CA GLU A 122 -14.30 13.03 14.29
C GLU A 122 -14.33 14.25 13.36
N LEU A 123 -14.54 14.04 12.05
CA LEU A 123 -14.68 15.11 11.06
C LEU A 123 -15.96 15.93 11.27
N ASP A 124 -17.08 15.27 11.55
CA ASP A 124 -18.35 15.92 11.83
C ASP A 124 -18.28 16.75 13.12
N ALA A 125 -17.69 16.18 14.18
CA ALA A 125 -17.45 16.88 15.43
C ALA A 125 -16.56 18.12 15.24
N TRP A 126 -15.47 17.99 14.47
CA TRP A 126 -14.59 19.11 14.15
C TRP A 126 -15.30 20.19 13.32
N MET A 127 -16.10 19.80 12.32
CA MET A 127 -16.85 20.72 11.47
C MET A 127 -17.92 21.47 12.28
N GLU A 128 -18.63 20.76 13.17
CA GLU A 128 -19.61 21.36 14.08
C GLU A 128 -18.93 22.38 14.99
N GLU A 129 -17.86 22.01 15.70
CA GLU A 129 -17.09 22.90 16.58
C GLU A 129 -16.60 24.14 15.83
N TRP A 130 -15.98 23.95 14.66
CA TRP A 130 -15.48 25.05 13.84
C TRP A 130 -16.61 25.97 13.40
N SER A 131 -17.72 25.41 12.92
CA SER A 131 -18.84 26.19 12.39
C SER A 131 -19.55 27.00 13.48
N GLN A 132 -19.71 26.43 14.68
CA GLN A 132 -20.28 27.12 15.84
C GLN A 132 -19.35 28.24 16.32
N THR A 133 -18.05 27.95 16.42
CA THR A 133 -17.04 28.96 16.78
C THR A 133 -17.02 30.10 15.77
N ALA A 134 -17.07 29.80 14.47
CA ALA A 134 -17.09 30.81 13.41
C ALA A 134 -18.36 31.68 13.48
N LYS A 135 -19.53 31.11 13.77
CA LYS A 135 -20.78 31.89 13.96
C LYS A 135 -20.72 32.86 15.14
N ILE A 136 -19.95 32.54 16.18
CA ILE A 136 -19.79 33.39 17.37
C ILE A 136 -18.73 34.47 17.13
N VAL A 137 -17.57 34.09 16.60
CA VAL A 137 -16.41 34.98 16.44
C VAL A 137 -16.55 35.90 15.23
N VAL A 138 -17.12 35.42 14.13
CA VAL A 138 -17.29 36.21 12.90
C VAL A 138 -18.57 37.03 13.01
N THR A 139 -18.43 38.30 13.32
CA THR A 139 -19.55 39.23 13.51
C THR A 139 -20.17 39.71 12.19
N ASN A 140 -19.41 39.69 11.09
CA ASN A 140 -19.90 40.13 9.78
C ASN A 140 -20.72 39.04 9.08
N ARG A 141 -22.02 39.30 8.95
CA ARG A 141 -22.97 38.40 8.29
C ARG A 141 -22.61 38.09 6.83
N ASN A 142 -22.00 39.02 6.09
CA ASN A 142 -21.59 38.77 4.70
C ASN A 142 -20.47 37.71 4.63
N HIS A 143 -19.57 37.69 5.61
CA HIS A 143 -18.52 36.66 5.71
C HIS A 143 -19.13 35.31 6.08
N LEU A 144 -20.09 35.26 7.00
CA LEU A 144 -20.82 34.02 7.31
C LEU A 144 -21.59 33.47 6.10
N ILE A 145 -22.15 34.34 5.25
CA ILE A 145 -22.79 33.92 3.99
C ILE A 145 -21.76 33.36 3.00
N SER A 146 -20.60 34.01 2.85
CA SER A 146 -19.51 33.54 1.98
C SER A 146 -18.97 32.16 2.42
N LEU A 147 -18.92 31.91 3.73
CA LEU A 147 -18.51 30.63 4.32
C LEU A 147 -19.62 29.56 4.29
N GLY A 148 -20.82 29.87 3.79
CA GLY A 148 -21.95 28.94 3.77
C GLY A 148 -22.61 28.69 5.13
N LEU A 149 -22.26 29.47 6.16
CA LEU A 149 -22.77 29.34 7.53
C LEU A 149 -24.06 30.12 7.79
N ALA A 150 -24.46 31.01 6.87
CA ALA A 150 -25.69 31.77 6.93
C ALA A 150 -26.30 31.93 5.54
N THR A 151 -27.63 32.05 5.47
CA THR A 151 -28.34 32.35 4.22
C THR A 151 -28.86 33.78 4.21
N ARG A 152 -28.93 34.34 3.00
CA ARG A 152 -29.61 35.61 2.76
C ARG A 152 -31.11 35.33 2.76
N ARG A 153 -31.87 36.05 3.60
CA ARG A 153 -33.34 35.95 3.53
C ARG A 153 -33.79 36.51 2.19
N LYS A 154 -34.61 35.75 1.47
CA LYS A 154 -35.34 36.26 0.31
C LYS A 154 -36.43 37.17 0.86
N ASN A 155 -36.34 38.47 0.55
CA ASN A 155 -37.42 39.39 0.90
C ASN A 155 -38.65 38.98 0.09
N MET A 156 -39.69 38.46 0.76
CA MET A 156 -41.01 38.34 0.15
C MET A 156 -41.55 39.76 -0.02
N THR A 157 -41.49 40.27 -1.23
CA THR A 157 -42.28 41.43 -1.65
C THR A 157 -43.74 41.05 -1.50
N LYS A 158 -44.42 41.62 -0.49
CA LYS A 158 -45.89 41.63 -0.44
C LYS A 158 -46.37 42.31 -1.72
N THR A 159 -47.06 41.56 -2.56
CA THR A 159 -47.82 42.06 -3.69
C THR A 159 -49.17 42.53 -3.17
#